data_AF-A0A7V7JJP4-F1
#
_entry.id   AF-A0A7V7JJP4-F1
#
_cell.length_a   1.000
_cell.length_b   1.000
_cell.length_c   1.000
_cell.angle_alpha   90.00
_cell.angle_beta   90.00
_cell.angle_gamma   90.00
#
_symmetry.space_group_name_H-M   'P 1'
#
loop_
_entity.id
_entity.type
_entity.pdbx_description
1 polymer ?
#
loop_
_entity_poly.entity_id
_entity_poly.type
_entity_poly.pdbx_seq_one_letter_code
_entity_poly.pdbx_strand_id
1 'polypeptide(L)'
;MAQTTAAQYAAIQAAYDHFNMALWGGALPQCLITFQRKAKTLGYFRGGGFVSRTGGGTTDEIALNPDGFTGQSDLEILGTLVHEMAHLWQHRVSGRPCRPAYHDRVWSAEMQRVGLMPSDTGQPGGKTTGQRMNHYTIGGGAFEAAAVLFLAPRPAFIWQSAGGGRSGTPPSKVKYACPACGNAVWGKPGMAIVCGNGAAHPSVTAHQNMAIHAKIGGQIVMMV
;
A
#
# COMPACT_ATOMS: atom_id res chain seq x y z
N MET A 1 -26.71 6.09 11.85
CA MET A 1 -25.69 6.30 10.80
C MET A 1 -24.34 6.45 11.48
N ALA A 2 -23.27 5.82 10.98
CA ALA A 2 -21.94 6.01 11.55
C ALA A 2 -21.49 7.46 11.35
N GLN A 3 -20.83 8.05 12.34
CA GLN A 3 -20.29 9.41 12.21
C GLN A 3 -19.14 9.39 11.21
N THR A 4 -19.26 10.18 10.13
CA THR A 4 -18.33 10.16 8.98
C THR A 4 -16.86 10.22 9.37
N THR A 5 -16.50 11.20 10.21
CA THR A 5 -15.12 11.36 10.70
C THR A 5 -14.66 10.15 11.50
N ALA A 6 -15.45 9.71 12.49
CA ALA A 6 -15.09 8.58 13.34
C ALA A 6 -14.91 7.29 12.53
N ALA A 7 -15.80 7.02 11.58
CA ALA A 7 -15.70 5.84 10.71
C ALA A 7 -14.43 5.86 9.85
N GLN A 8 -14.09 7.00 9.24
CA GLN A 8 -12.90 7.11 8.39
C GLN A 8 -11.60 6.98 9.20
N TYR A 9 -11.53 7.62 10.37
CA TYR A 9 -10.34 7.51 11.23
C TYR A 9 -10.23 6.14 11.91
N ALA A 10 -11.35 5.47 12.20
CA ALA A 10 -11.32 4.09 12.67
C ALA A 10 -10.79 3.14 11.58
N ALA A 11 -11.16 3.36 10.31
CA ALA A 11 -10.69 2.53 9.20
C ALA A 11 -9.18 2.67 8.96
N ILE A 12 -8.64 3.90 8.99
CA ILE A 12 -7.20 4.12 8.81
C ILE A 12 -6.38 3.64 10.01
N GLN A 13 -6.91 3.77 11.23
CA GLN A 13 -6.30 3.18 12.42
C GLN A 13 -6.23 1.66 12.31
N ALA A 14 -7.33 1.02 11.90
CA ALA A 14 -7.36 -0.42 11.68
C ALA A 14 -6.36 -0.88 10.59
N ALA A 15 -6.17 -0.08 9.53
CA ALA A 15 -5.17 -0.36 8.51
C ALA A 15 -3.75 -0.32 9.08
N TYR A 16 -3.43 0.72 9.86
CA TYR A 16 -2.15 0.85 10.53
C TYR A 16 -1.88 -0.35 11.46
N ASP A 17 -2.83 -0.68 12.34
CA ASP A 17 -2.67 -1.77 13.31
C ASP A 17 -2.50 -3.13 12.60
N HIS A 18 -3.27 -3.37 11.54
CA HIS A 18 -3.17 -4.57 10.72
C HIS A 18 -1.79 -4.71 10.08
N PHE A 19 -1.28 -3.66 9.41
CA PHE A 19 0.03 -3.72 8.78
C PHE A 19 1.18 -3.72 9.78
N ASN A 20 1.04 -3.04 10.92
CA ASN A 20 2.03 -3.09 11.99
C ASN A 20 2.18 -4.53 12.49
N MET A 21 1.06 -5.20 12.76
CA MET A 21 1.05 -6.61 13.15
C MET A 21 1.64 -7.51 12.05
N ALA A 22 1.16 -7.37 10.81
CA ALA A 22 1.51 -8.28 9.72
C ALA A 22 2.96 -8.12 9.22
N LEU A 23 3.49 -6.89 9.18
CA LEU A 23 4.78 -6.59 8.53
C LEU A 23 5.92 -6.35 9.53
N TRP A 24 5.58 -5.94 10.76
CA TRP A 24 6.54 -5.62 11.82
C TRP A 24 6.28 -6.35 13.15
N GLY A 25 5.32 -7.27 13.21
CA GLY A 25 5.02 -8.01 14.44
C GLY A 25 4.55 -7.13 15.59
N GLY A 26 3.97 -5.97 15.29
CA GLY A 26 3.52 -4.99 16.29
C GLY A 26 4.64 -4.10 16.86
N ALA A 27 5.85 -4.11 16.26
CA ALA A 27 6.99 -3.37 16.78
C ALA A 27 6.91 -1.84 16.58
N LEU A 28 6.04 -1.32 15.71
CA LEU A 28 5.95 0.13 15.50
C LEU A 28 5.12 0.80 16.61
N PRO A 29 5.60 1.92 17.17
CA PRO A 29 4.84 2.67 18.17
C PRO A 29 3.68 3.42 17.54
N GLN A 30 2.58 3.58 18.29
CA GLN A 30 1.44 4.38 17.85
C GLN A 30 1.84 5.84 17.58
N CYS A 31 1.22 6.42 16.56
CA CYS A 31 1.45 7.80 16.12
C CYS A 31 0.11 8.45 15.72
N LEU A 32 0.08 9.78 15.54
CA LEU A 32 -1.10 10.42 14.97
C LEU A 32 -1.14 10.19 13.46
N ILE A 33 -2.24 9.63 12.97
CA ILE A 33 -2.52 9.51 11.55
C ILE A 33 -3.42 10.67 11.14
N THR A 34 -3.03 11.43 10.12
CA THR A 34 -3.73 12.66 9.70
C THR A 34 -4.01 12.66 8.21
N PHE A 35 -5.04 13.42 7.78
CA PHE A 35 -5.20 13.79 6.38
C PHE A 35 -4.66 15.19 6.15
N GLN A 36 -3.69 15.34 5.25
CA GLN A 36 -3.01 16.60 4.97
C GLN A 36 -2.88 16.83 3.47
N ARG A 37 -3.39 17.99 3.01
CA ARG A 37 -3.21 18.42 1.62
C ARG A 37 -1.84 19.06 1.47
N LYS A 38 -0.98 18.42 0.69
CA LYS A 38 0.36 18.95 0.37
C LYS A 38 0.69 18.70 -1.09
N ALA A 39 0.98 19.77 -1.82
CA ALA A 39 1.30 19.68 -3.24
C ALA A 39 2.42 18.65 -3.50
N LYS A 40 2.25 17.86 -4.57
CA LYS A 40 3.25 16.89 -5.05
C LYS A 40 3.66 15.80 -4.04
N THR A 41 2.81 15.52 -3.05
CA THR A 41 3.08 14.54 -1.99
C THR A 41 1.90 13.58 -1.84
N LEU A 42 2.15 12.27 -1.70
CA LEU A 42 1.11 11.25 -1.45
C LEU A 42 0.88 11.01 0.05
N GLY A 43 1.96 11.01 0.82
CA GLY A 43 1.98 10.97 2.26
C GLY A 43 3.33 11.47 2.77
N TYR A 44 3.44 11.64 4.08
CA TYR A 44 4.72 11.89 4.71
C TYR A 44 4.73 11.44 6.18
N PHE A 45 5.90 11.02 6.64
CA PHE A 45 6.22 10.83 8.04
C PHE A 45 6.88 12.09 8.64
N ARG A 46 6.54 12.42 9.89
CA ARG A 46 7.21 13.46 10.69
C ARG A 46 7.45 12.99 12.12
N GLY A 47 8.72 12.79 12.47
CA GLY A 47 9.14 12.47 13.84
C GLY A 47 8.91 13.63 14.81
N GLY A 48 8.29 13.35 15.96
CA GLY A 48 7.96 14.35 16.99
C GLY A 48 7.04 15.45 16.48
N GLY A 49 6.14 15.14 15.55
CA GLY A 49 5.28 16.11 14.88
C GLY A 49 4.29 16.83 15.81
N PHE A 50 3.89 16.18 16.90
CA PHE A 50 2.92 16.69 17.85
C PHE A 50 3.46 16.71 19.28
N VAL A 51 3.01 17.69 20.06
CA VAL A 51 3.37 17.88 21.47
C VAL A 51 2.09 17.84 22.31
N SER A 52 2.09 17.12 23.42
CA SER A 52 0.95 17.10 24.33
C SER A 52 0.78 18.46 25.04
N ARG A 53 -0.47 18.97 25.09
CA ARG A 53 -0.81 20.22 25.77
C ARG A 53 -0.92 20.10 27.30
N THR A 54 -1.11 18.88 27.80
CA THR A 54 -1.35 18.58 29.22
C THR A 54 -0.14 17.91 29.88
N GLY A 55 1.04 17.95 29.24
CA GLY A 55 2.17 17.08 29.58
C GLY A 55 2.02 15.69 28.94
N GLY A 56 3.13 14.97 28.78
CA GLY A 56 3.15 13.65 28.13
C GLY A 56 4.04 13.53 26.88
N GLY A 57 4.92 14.50 26.63
CA GLY A 57 5.95 14.40 25.59
C GLY A 57 5.44 14.69 24.18
N THR A 58 6.14 14.10 23.19
CA THR A 58 5.83 14.25 21.76
C THR A 58 5.40 12.92 21.14
N THR A 59 4.63 12.99 20.05
CA THR A 59 4.29 11.83 19.22
C THR A 59 4.56 12.12 17.75
N ASP A 60 4.75 11.06 16.99
CA ASP A 60 5.02 11.10 15.56
C ASP A 60 3.74 11.35 14.75
N GLU A 61 3.92 11.70 13.48
CA GLU A 61 2.84 11.86 12.51
C GLU A 61 3.08 10.97 11.28
N ILE A 62 2.04 10.28 10.85
CA ILE A 62 1.91 9.77 9.48
C ILE A 62 0.74 10.52 8.83
N ALA A 63 1.03 11.31 7.81
CA ALA A 63 0.04 12.06 7.07
C ALA A 63 -0.22 11.40 5.71
N LEU A 64 -1.49 11.22 5.34
CA LEU A 64 -1.90 10.85 3.99
C LEU A 64 -2.55 12.03 3.27
N ASN A 65 -2.29 12.17 1.97
CA ASN A 65 -2.89 13.24 1.17
C ASN A 65 -4.12 12.72 0.40
N PRO A 66 -5.35 13.17 0.74
CA PRO A 66 -6.56 12.73 0.06
C PRO A 66 -6.67 13.19 -1.41
N ASP A 67 -5.85 14.16 -1.85
CA ASP A 67 -5.72 14.51 -3.28
C ASP A 67 -4.95 13.43 -4.06
N GLY A 68 -4.16 12.62 -3.36
CA GLY A 68 -3.49 11.47 -3.93
C GLY A 68 -4.43 10.31 -4.25
N PHE A 69 -5.57 10.19 -3.55
CA PHE A 69 -6.42 9.00 -3.61
C PHE A 69 -7.21 8.91 -4.92
N THR A 70 -7.53 10.05 -5.53
CA THR A 70 -8.29 10.06 -6.79
C THR A 70 -7.55 9.30 -7.88
N GLY A 71 -8.16 8.24 -8.39
CA GLY A 71 -7.58 7.39 -9.43
C GLY A 71 -6.59 6.34 -8.93
N GLN A 72 -6.36 6.23 -7.62
CA GLN A 72 -5.64 5.12 -6.99
C GLN A 72 -6.62 4.08 -6.45
N SER A 73 -6.19 2.83 -6.53
CA SER A 73 -6.82 1.70 -5.83
C SER A 73 -6.53 1.76 -4.32
N ASP A 74 -7.38 1.09 -3.53
CA ASP A 74 -7.13 0.89 -2.09
C ASP A 74 -5.72 0.31 -1.85
N LEU A 75 -5.25 -0.60 -2.70
CA LEU A 75 -3.92 -1.19 -2.59
C LEU A 75 -2.80 -0.13 -2.70
N GLU A 76 -2.91 0.83 -3.62
CA GLU A 76 -1.90 1.89 -3.78
C GLU A 76 -1.94 2.90 -2.61
N ILE A 77 -3.14 3.20 -2.10
CA ILE A 77 -3.30 4.07 -0.93
C ILE A 77 -2.71 3.39 0.32
N LEU A 78 -3.01 2.10 0.54
CA LEU A 78 -2.41 1.32 1.63
C LEU A 78 -0.88 1.20 1.45
N GLY A 79 -0.39 1.13 0.22
CA GLY A 79 1.05 1.13 -0.08
C GLY A 79 1.72 2.43 0.37
N THR A 80 1.04 3.57 0.16
CA THR A 80 1.48 4.86 0.69
C THR A 80 1.53 4.86 2.22
N LEU A 81 0.52 4.31 2.89
CA LEU A 81 0.55 4.17 4.36
C LEU A 81 1.76 3.35 4.82
N VAL A 82 2.00 2.18 4.20
CA VAL A 82 3.11 1.29 4.55
C VAL A 82 4.49 1.92 4.23
N HIS A 83 4.59 2.72 3.16
CA HIS A 83 5.78 3.53 2.88
C HIS A 83 6.10 4.48 4.04
N GLU A 84 5.11 5.21 4.55
CA GLU A 84 5.32 6.11 5.68
C GLU A 84 5.57 5.34 7.00
N MET A 85 4.98 4.15 7.17
CA MET A 85 5.31 3.27 8.29
C MET A 85 6.76 2.77 8.24
N ALA A 86 7.34 2.57 7.06
CA ALA A 86 8.77 2.24 6.92
C ALA A 86 9.68 3.41 7.34
N HIS A 87 9.25 4.67 7.15
CA HIS A 87 9.94 5.81 7.73
C HIS A 87 9.85 5.84 9.26
N LEU A 88 8.68 5.55 9.83
CA LEU A 88 8.50 5.41 11.27
C LEU A 88 9.40 4.30 11.84
N TRP A 89 9.41 3.13 11.20
CA TRP A 89 10.30 2.01 11.55
C TRP A 89 11.76 2.45 11.56
N GLN A 90 12.23 3.13 10.50
CA GLN A 90 13.62 3.56 10.45
C GLN A 90 13.92 4.55 11.57
N HIS A 91 13.00 5.46 11.86
CA HIS A 91 13.17 6.50 12.87
C HIS A 91 13.16 5.96 14.32
N ARG A 92 12.36 4.93 14.60
CA ARG A 92 12.11 4.46 15.98
C ARG A 92 12.69 3.09 16.31
N VAL A 93 12.83 2.21 15.33
CA VAL A 93 13.11 0.79 15.56
C VAL A 93 14.46 0.36 15.00
N SER A 94 14.87 0.86 13.83
CA SER A 94 16.06 0.34 13.13
C SER A 94 17.41 0.56 13.84
N GLY A 95 17.47 1.52 14.79
CA GLY A 95 18.73 2.01 15.36
C GLY A 95 19.66 2.72 14.37
N ARG A 96 19.20 2.97 13.13
CA ARG A 96 19.98 3.51 12.01
C ARG A 96 19.17 4.63 11.31
N PRO A 97 19.05 5.80 11.94
CA PRO A 97 18.28 6.90 11.38
C PRO A 97 18.94 7.45 10.11
N CYS A 98 18.13 8.00 9.22
CA CYS A 98 18.60 8.73 8.05
C CYS A 98 18.40 10.25 8.22
N ARG A 99 19.11 11.04 7.42
CA ARG A 99 18.84 12.48 7.32
C ARG A 99 17.41 12.72 6.80
N PRO A 100 16.77 13.85 7.14
CA PRO A 100 15.40 14.13 6.75
C PRO A 100 15.14 13.98 5.25
N ALA A 101 14.01 13.35 4.92
CA ALA A 101 13.49 13.14 3.57
C ALA A 101 14.40 12.36 2.60
N TYR A 102 15.49 11.75 3.07
CA TYR A 102 16.34 10.90 2.24
C TYR A 102 16.03 9.43 2.47
N HIS A 103 15.91 8.68 1.38
CA HIS A 103 15.65 7.24 1.38
C HIS A 103 16.97 6.51 1.16
N ASP A 104 17.61 6.07 2.24
CA ASP A 104 18.89 5.36 2.17
C ASP A 104 18.72 3.84 1.97
N ARG A 105 19.83 3.10 2.01
CA ARG A 105 19.84 1.65 1.83
C ARG A 105 19.15 0.90 2.97
N VAL A 106 19.08 1.45 4.18
CA VAL A 106 18.40 0.80 5.32
C VAL A 106 16.90 0.85 5.11
N TRP A 107 16.37 2.03 4.79
CA TRP A 107 14.96 2.17 4.43
C TRP A 107 14.61 1.37 3.17
N SER A 108 15.48 1.39 2.16
CA SER A 108 15.25 0.69 0.89
C SER A 108 15.19 -0.82 1.06
N ALA A 109 16.05 -1.39 1.92
CA ALA A 109 16.01 -2.81 2.25
C ALA A 109 14.74 -3.17 3.01
N GLU A 110 14.30 -2.30 3.91
CA GLU A 110 13.07 -2.54 4.68
C GLU A 110 11.82 -2.51 3.80
N MET A 111 11.71 -1.54 2.89
CA MET A 111 10.63 -1.51 1.90
C MET A 111 10.53 -2.83 1.14
N GLN A 112 11.66 -3.33 0.64
CA GLN A 112 11.70 -4.60 -0.10
C GLN A 112 11.28 -5.77 0.79
N ARG A 113 11.73 -5.81 2.06
CA ARG A 113 11.34 -6.83 3.05
C ARG A 113 9.83 -6.83 3.28
N VAL A 114 9.21 -5.66 3.41
CA VAL A 114 7.77 -5.56 3.63
C VAL A 114 6.95 -5.76 2.35
N GLY A 115 7.58 -5.91 1.18
CA GLY A 115 6.89 -6.21 -0.08
C GLY A 115 6.61 -5.00 -0.99
N LEU A 116 7.28 -3.88 -0.74
CA LEU A 116 7.24 -2.69 -1.60
C LEU A 116 8.62 -2.46 -2.23
N MET A 117 8.70 -2.31 -3.55
CA MET A 117 9.97 -2.01 -4.21
C MET A 117 10.14 -0.50 -4.38
N PRO A 118 11.13 0.14 -3.72
CA PRO A 118 11.45 1.54 -3.98
C PRO A 118 11.86 1.77 -5.43
N SER A 119 11.41 2.88 -6.00
CA SER A 119 11.84 3.33 -7.31
C SER A 119 11.69 4.84 -7.45
N ASP A 120 12.76 5.53 -7.84
CA ASP A 120 12.74 6.97 -8.15
C ASP A 120 11.83 7.31 -9.35
N THR A 121 11.51 6.32 -10.19
CA THR A 121 10.56 6.43 -11.29
C THR A 121 9.18 5.85 -10.97
N GLY A 122 9.01 5.20 -9.82
CA GLY A 122 7.81 4.43 -9.49
C GLY A 122 7.62 3.17 -10.37
N GLN A 123 8.62 2.79 -11.16
CA GLN A 123 8.57 1.67 -12.10
C GLN A 123 9.81 0.77 -11.98
N PRO A 124 9.77 -0.48 -12.50
CA PRO A 124 10.95 -1.34 -12.52
C PRO A 124 12.15 -0.72 -13.24
N GLY A 125 13.34 -0.84 -12.65
CA GLY A 125 14.59 -0.29 -13.18
C GLY A 125 14.98 1.09 -12.65
N GLY A 126 14.13 1.73 -11.84
CA GLY A 126 14.50 2.95 -11.11
C GLY A 126 15.52 2.70 -10.00
N LYS A 127 16.15 3.78 -9.53
CA LYS A 127 17.03 3.75 -8.36
C LYS A 127 16.20 3.51 -7.11
N THR A 128 16.76 2.77 -6.16
CA THR A 128 16.06 2.38 -4.93
C THR A 128 16.38 3.26 -3.72
N THR A 129 17.20 4.30 -3.91
CA THR A 129 17.59 5.27 -2.87
C THR A 129 17.63 6.70 -3.44
N GLY A 130 17.32 7.71 -2.62
CA GLY A 130 17.34 9.11 -3.08
C GLY A 130 16.49 10.07 -2.26
N GLN A 131 16.48 11.35 -2.64
CA GLN A 131 15.71 12.40 -1.96
C GLN A 131 14.21 12.34 -2.27
N ARG A 132 13.86 11.83 -3.45
CA ARG A 132 12.49 11.60 -3.88
C ARG A 132 12.39 10.15 -4.28
N MET A 133 11.42 9.45 -3.70
CA MET A 133 11.25 8.03 -3.89
C MET A 133 9.77 7.74 -4.00
N ASN A 134 9.41 6.88 -4.94
CA ASN A 134 8.10 6.25 -5.00
C ASN A 134 8.31 4.74 -4.77
N HIS A 135 7.26 3.96 -4.90
CA HIS A 135 7.35 2.51 -4.84
C HIS A 135 6.38 1.86 -5.84
N TYR A 136 6.56 0.57 -6.04
CA TYR A 136 5.54 -0.31 -6.62
C TYR A 136 5.45 -1.60 -5.82
N THR A 137 4.29 -2.24 -5.84
CA THR A 137 4.06 -3.51 -5.11
C THR A 137 4.92 -4.63 -5.69
N ILE A 138 5.64 -5.34 -4.83
CA ILE A 138 6.29 -6.60 -5.20
C ILE A 138 5.20 -7.67 -5.19
N GLY A 139 4.76 -8.12 -6.37
CA GLY A 139 3.68 -9.11 -6.43
C GLY A 139 4.05 -10.42 -5.72
N GLY A 140 3.10 -11.02 -5.01
CA GLY A 140 3.30 -12.14 -4.08
C GLY A 140 4.04 -11.76 -2.79
N GLY A 141 4.33 -10.48 -2.56
CA GLY A 141 5.06 -9.99 -1.39
C GLY A 141 4.19 -9.88 -0.13
N ALA A 142 4.85 -9.67 1.02
CA ALA A 142 4.18 -9.59 2.32
C ALA A 142 3.11 -8.50 2.39
N PHE A 143 3.40 -7.31 1.83
CA PHE A 143 2.44 -6.21 1.75
C PHE A 143 1.17 -6.60 0.98
N GLU A 144 1.29 -7.19 -0.21
CA GLU A 144 0.13 -7.57 -1.02
C GLU A 144 -0.72 -8.63 -0.30
N ALA A 145 -0.08 -9.64 0.30
CA ALA A 145 -0.78 -10.65 1.09
C ALA A 145 -1.53 -10.03 2.28
N ALA A 146 -0.88 -9.12 3.02
CA ALA A 146 -1.51 -8.42 4.12
C ALA A 146 -2.66 -7.52 3.65
N ALA A 147 -2.51 -6.83 2.53
CA ALA A 147 -3.54 -5.95 1.97
C ALA A 147 -4.77 -6.75 1.50
N VAL A 148 -4.58 -7.91 0.86
CA VAL A 148 -5.67 -8.81 0.47
C VAL A 148 -6.49 -9.23 1.70
N LEU A 149 -5.82 -9.64 2.78
CA LEU A 149 -6.51 -10.02 4.03
C LEU A 149 -7.26 -8.84 4.66
N PHE A 150 -6.67 -7.65 4.63
CA PHE A 150 -7.29 -6.45 5.20
C PHE A 150 -8.54 -6.01 4.42
N LEU A 151 -8.50 -6.09 3.09
CA LEU A 151 -9.55 -5.61 2.21
C LEU A 151 -10.69 -6.64 2.00
N ALA A 152 -10.45 -7.92 2.29
CA ALA A 152 -11.47 -8.98 2.16
C ALA A 152 -12.80 -8.69 2.88
N PRO A 153 -12.83 -8.24 4.15
CA PRO A 153 -14.08 -7.99 4.85
C PRO A 153 -14.76 -6.66 4.49
N ARG A 154 -14.04 -5.64 3.98
CA ARG A 154 -14.56 -4.31 3.62
C ARG A 154 -13.50 -3.43 2.93
N PRO A 155 -13.90 -2.49 2.05
CA PRO A 155 -13.00 -1.45 1.56
C PRO A 155 -12.49 -0.56 2.71
N ALA A 156 -11.26 -0.09 2.58
CA ALA A 156 -10.55 0.63 3.64
C ALA A 156 -10.82 2.13 3.63
N PHE A 157 -10.96 2.71 2.44
CA PHE A 157 -11.10 4.15 2.24
C PHE A 157 -12.40 4.44 1.50
N ILE A 158 -13.33 5.08 2.20
CA ILE A 158 -14.65 5.41 1.65
C ILE A 158 -14.77 6.89 1.26
N TRP A 159 -13.74 7.71 1.55
CA TRP A 159 -13.70 9.14 1.23
C TRP A 159 -12.40 9.54 0.53
N GLN A 160 -12.53 10.41 -0.47
CA GLN A 160 -11.43 11.06 -1.20
C GLN A 160 -11.78 12.53 -1.48
N SER A 161 -10.82 13.33 -1.96
CA SER A 161 -11.08 14.71 -2.37
C SER A 161 -12.06 14.82 -3.53
N ALA A 162 -13.03 15.74 -3.44
CA ALA A 162 -13.84 16.16 -4.59
C ALA A 162 -12.95 16.94 -5.59
N GLY A 163 -12.96 16.55 -6.87
CA GLY A 163 -12.23 17.25 -7.95
C GLY A 163 -10.70 17.08 -7.95
N GLY A 164 -10.13 16.25 -7.07
CA GLY A 164 -8.69 16.10 -6.88
C GLY A 164 -7.99 15.12 -7.84
N GLY A 165 -8.42 15.04 -9.09
CA GLY A 165 -7.85 14.09 -10.06
C GLY A 165 -6.45 14.49 -10.51
N ARG A 166 -5.41 13.87 -9.94
CA ARG A 166 -4.21 13.61 -10.75
C ARG A 166 -4.55 12.40 -11.61
N SER A 167 -4.62 12.55 -12.93
CA SER A 167 -4.59 11.39 -13.83
C SER A 167 -3.25 10.70 -13.62
N GLY A 168 -3.21 9.69 -12.74
CA GLY A 168 -2.08 8.79 -12.66
C GLY A 168 -1.82 8.25 -14.07
N THR A 169 -0.59 8.39 -14.56
CA THR A 169 -0.23 7.70 -15.80
C THR A 169 -0.31 6.21 -15.48
N PRO A 170 -1.08 5.42 -16.26
CA PRO A 170 -1.17 3.98 -16.05
C PRO A 170 0.24 3.39 -15.98
N PRO A 171 0.49 2.40 -15.10
CA PRO A 171 1.80 1.80 -14.99
C PRO A 171 2.24 1.29 -16.36
N SER A 172 3.45 1.67 -16.78
CA SER A 172 3.97 1.25 -18.10
C SER A 172 4.26 -0.24 -18.15
N LYS A 173 4.37 -0.89 -16.99
CA LYS A 173 4.57 -2.34 -16.81
C LYS A 173 3.78 -2.86 -15.61
N VAL A 174 3.20 -4.05 -15.75
CA VAL A 174 2.56 -4.84 -14.69
C VAL A 174 3.21 -6.21 -14.59
N LYS A 175 3.14 -6.82 -13.41
CA LYS A 175 3.66 -8.18 -13.17
C LYS A 175 2.64 -9.21 -13.65
N TYR A 176 3.11 -10.21 -14.36
CA TYR A 176 2.38 -11.41 -14.72
C TYR A 176 3.05 -12.58 -14.01
N ALA A 177 2.29 -13.34 -13.25
CA ALA A 177 2.77 -14.55 -12.59
C ALA A 177 2.04 -15.77 -13.15
N CYS A 178 2.79 -16.81 -13.50
CA CYS A 178 2.19 -18.08 -13.89
C CYS A 178 1.64 -18.78 -12.64
N PRO A 179 0.34 -19.14 -12.60
CA PRO A 179 -0.25 -19.79 -11.43
C PRO A 179 0.27 -21.22 -11.22
N ALA A 180 0.80 -21.87 -12.27
CA ALA A 180 1.25 -23.25 -12.22
C ALA A 180 2.68 -23.40 -11.68
N CYS A 181 3.60 -22.56 -12.16
CA CYS A 181 5.03 -22.69 -11.81
C CYS A 181 5.56 -21.53 -10.96
N GLY A 182 4.76 -20.48 -10.71
CA GLY A 182 5.16 -19.32 -9.92
C GLY A 182 6.13 -18.36 -10.62
N ASN A 183 6.62 -18.70 -11.82
CA ASN A 183 7.48 -17.79 -12.59
C ASN A 183 6.75 -16.49 -12.91
N ALA A 184 7.46 -15.37 -12.81
CA ALA A 184 6.88 -14.06 -13.06
C ALA A 184 7.72 -13.20 -13.99
N VAL A 185 7.03 -12.42 -14.82
CA VAL A 185 7.61 -11.49 -15.78
C VAL A 185 6.89 -10.13 -15.70
N TRP A 186 7.56 -9.07 -16.12
CA TRP A 186 6.99 -7.72 -16.16
C TRP A 186 6.78 -7.30 -17.61
N GLY A 187 5.56 -6.89 -17.95
CA GLY A 187 5.17 -6.52 -19.31
C GLY A 187 4.19 -5.36 -19.33
N LYS A 188 3.95 -4.76 -20.50
CA LYS A 188 2.93 -3.69 -20.63
C LYS A 188 1.56 -4.22 -20.17
N PRO A 189 0.68 -3.36 -19.61
CA PRO A 189 -0.70 -3.76 -19.32
C PRO A 189 -1.39 -4.34 -20.56
N GLY A 190 -2.12 -5.45 -20.39
CA GLY A 190 -2.86 -6.11 -21.46
C GLY A 190 -2.03 -7.02 -22.37
N MET A 191 -0.76 -7.31 -22.04
CA MET A 191 0.01 -8.32 -22.76
C MET A 191 -0.54 -9.72 -22.48
N ALA A 192 -0.65 -10.53 -23.54
CA ALA A 192 -0.85 -11.97 -23.41
C ALA A 192 0.51 -12.62 -23.14
N ILE A 193 0.65 -13.31 -22.01
CA ILE A 193 1.89 -13.99 -21.63
C ILE A 193 1.64 -15.50 -21.53
N VAL A 194 2.51 -16.28 -22.18
CA VAL A 194 2.48 -17.74 -22.18
C VAL A 194 3.70 -18.25 -21.42
N CYS A 195 3.48 -19.19 -20.51
CA CYS A 195 4.57 -19.88 -19.82
C CYS A 195 5.13 -20.98 -20.73
N GLY A 196 6.42 -20.92 -21.06
CA GLY A 196 7.08 -21.90 -21.95
C GLY A 196 7.49 -23.21 -21.29
N ASN A 197 7.26 -23.40 -19.99
CA ASN A 197 7.56 -24.65 -19.28
C ASN A 197 6.49 -25.70 -19.56
N GLY A 198 6.54 -26.34 -20.74
CA GLY A 198 6.07 -27.70 -21.09
C GLY A 198 4.65 -28.20 -20.76
N ALA A 199 3.90 -27.56 -19.88
CA ALA A 199 2.55 -27.93 -19.49
C ALA A 199 1.56 -26.98 -20.17
N ALA A 200 0.85 -27.48 -21.18
CA ALA A 200 -0.12 -26.72 -21.95
C ALA A 200 -1.31 -26.29 -21.07
N HIS A 201 -1.37 -25.01 -20.70
CA HIS A 201 -2.46 -24.42 -19.92
C HIS A 201 -2.82 -23.03 -20.44
N PRO A 202 -4.08 -22.57 -20.24
CA PRO A 202 -4.60 -21.38 -20.91
C PRO A 202 -3.81 -20.11 -20.57
N SER A 203 -3.75 -19.21 -21.56
CA SER A 203 -3.10 -17.90 -21.51
C SER A 203 -3.48 -17.10 -20.27
N VAL A 204 -2.47 -16.53 -19.59
CA VAL A 204 -2.69 -15.65 -18.44
C VAL A 204 -2.94 -14.25 -18.99
N THR A 205 -4.17 -13.75 -18.88
CA THR A 205 -4.43 -12.31 -19.01
C THR A 205 -3.96 -11.62 -17.74
N ALA A 206 -3.50 -10.37 -17.88
CA ALA A 206 -3.25 -9.51 -16.71
C ALA A 206 -4.45 -9.67 -15.78
N HIS A 207 -4.22 -9.99 -14.50
CA HIS A 207 -5.28 -9.89 -13.51
C HIS A 207 -5.87 -8.49 -13.66
N GLN A 208 -7.01 -8.39 -14.32
CA GLN A 208 -7.94 -7.33 -14.05
C GLN A 208 -8.16 -7.45 -12.55
N ASN A 209 -8.07 -6.33 -11.83
CA ASN A 209 -8.76 -6.16 -10.57
C ASN A 209 -10.25 -6.44 -10.83
N MET A 210 -10.62 -7.72 -10.91
CA MET A 210 -12.00 -8.14 -10.84
C MET A 210 -12.34 -8.01 -9.37
N ALA A 211 -13.08 -6.94 -9.06
CA ALA A 211 -13.97 -6.94 -7.93
C ALA A 211 -14.69 -8.30 -7.93
N ILE A 212 -14.38 -9.13 -6.94
CA ILE A 212 -15.07 -10.39 -6.72
C ILE A 212 -16.44 -10.00 -6.18
N HIS A 213 -17.38 -9.69 -7.07
CA HIS A 213 -18.79 -9.80 -6.75
C HIS A 213 -19.09 -11.29 -6.64
N ALA A 214 -19.02 -11.82 -5.42
CA ALA A 214 -19.64 -13.09 -5.10
C ALA A 214 -21.15 -12.94 -5.35
N LYS A 215 -21.62 -13.45 -6.49
CA LYS A 215 -23.04 -13.79 -6.64
C LYS A 215 -23.31 -14.96 -5.70
N ILE A 216 -23.85 -14.63 -4.52
CA ILE A 216 -24.54 -15.60 -3.67
C ILE A 216 -25.79 -16.00 -4.47
N GLY A 217 -25.66 -17.09 -5.23
CA GLY A 217 -26.78 -17.75 -5.88
C GLY A 217 -27.62 -18.44 -4.82
N GLY A 218 -28.66 -17.75 -4.36
CA GLY A 218 -29.77 -18.36 -3.65
C GLY A 218 -30.60 -19.18 -4.63
N GLN A 219 -30.62 -20.50 -4.42
CA GLN A 219 -31.80 -21.32 -4.68
C GLN A 219 -31.73 -22.55 -3.77
N ILE A 220 -32.37 -22.43 -2.61
CA ILE A 220 -32.80 -23.56 -1.80
C ILE A 220 -33.99 -24.18 -2.55
N VAL A 221 -33.80 -25.37 -3.09
CA VAL A 221 -34.92 -26.22 -3.52
C VAL A 221 -35.33 -27.04 -2.30
N MET A 222 -36.55 -26.80 -1.82
CA MET A 222 -37.24 -27.69 -0.90
C MET A 222 -37.35 -29.08 -1.52
N MET A 223 -36.87 -30.10 -0.82
CA MET A 223 -37.45 -31.44 -0.87
C MET A 223 -37.42 -32.02 0.54
N VAL A 224 -38.64 -32.13 1.10
CA VAL A 224 -39.12 -32.88 2.29
C VAL A 224 -38.30 -32.83 3.57
#